data_AF-A0A554SFX3-F1
#
_entry.id   AF-A0A554SFX3-F1
#
_cell.length_a   1.000
_cell.length_b   1.000
_cell.length_c   1.000
_cell.angle_alpha   90.00
_cell.angle_beta   90.00
_cell.angle_gamma   90.00
#
_symmetry.space_group_name_H-M   'P 1'
#
loop_
_entity.id
_entity.type
_entity.pdbx_description
1 polymer ?
#
loop_
_entity_poly.entity_id
_entity_poly.type
_entity_poly.pdbx_seq_one_letter_code
_entity_poly.pdbx_strand_id
1 'polypeptide(L)'
;MVTVQVLEDREALARAVAHRISTRVAELQETQARRPRLVLTGGSVAGEIYGLLTGDALTWQEVDYYWGDERYVESSSSDRNELQAREAFLDRFEVPEERIHAMPAAARYASKEEAAESYAADLPDEFDLVLLGVGPDGHIASLFPGFEQLAVLDRDVVAVDDSPKPPPERLSLTFAALNRTTALWFVVAGEDKAQAVAAALAGSPVEEVPAAGARGIEETLWLLDTEAAGRLPR
;
A
#
# COMPACT_ATOMS: atom_id res chain seq x y z
N MET A 1 -4.19 4.62 -17.06
CA MET A 1 -5.20 5.72 -17.03
C MET A 1 -5.36 6.19 -15.59
N VAL A 2 -5.43 7.49 -15.32
CA VAL A 2 -5.71 8.02 -13.96
C VAL A 2 -7.20 8.30 -13.85
N THR A 3 -7.86 7.72 -12.84
CA THR A 3 -9.28 7.94 -12.54
C THR A 3 -9.46 8.32 -11.08
N VAL A 4 -10.52 9.08 -10.80
CA VAL A 4 -10.90 9.52 -9.45
C VAL A 4 -12.35 9.13 -9.20
N GLN A 5 -12.60 8.47 -8.08
CA GLN A 5 -13.93 8.16 -7.58
C GLN A 5 -14.08 8.72 -6.17
N VAL A 6 -15.10 9.54 -5.97
CA VAL A 6 -15.42 10.16 -4.67
C VAL A 6 -16.63 9.45 -4.08
N LEU A 7 -16.51 9.02 -2.83
CA LEU A 7 -17.51 8.34 -2.03
C LEU A 7 -17.99 9.29 -0.93
N GLU A 8 -19.22 9.06 -0.46
CA GLU A 8 -19.90 9.97 0.47
C GLU A 8 -19.06 10.26 1.72
N ASP A 9 -18.58 9.21 2.37
CA ASP A 9 -17.80 9.27 3.60
C ASP A 9 -16.79 8.10 3.66
N ARG A 10 -16.01 8.07 4.74
CA ARG A 10 -15.04 7.03 5.06
C ARG A 10 -15.65 5.62 5.08
N GLU A 11 -16.87 5.47 5.60
CA GLU A 11 -17.51 4.16 5.75
C GLU A 11 -17.98 3.62 4.38
N ALA A 12 -18.57 4.49 3.56
CA ALA A 12 -18.92 4.20 2.18
C ALA A 12 -17.68 3.90 1.33
N LEU A 13 -16.60 4.66 1.53
CA LEU A 13 -15.30 4.37 0.92
C LEU A 13 -14.81 2.97 1.30
N ALA A 14 -14.76 2.64 2.59
CA ALA A 14 -14.24 1.36 3.06
C ALA A 14 -15.03 0.18 2.49
N ARG A 15 -16.36 0.24 2.50
CA ARG A 15 -17.23 -0.78 1.88
C ARG A 15 -17.01 -0.91 0.38
N ALA A 16 -16.98 0.21 -0.34
CA ALA A 16 -16.82 0.21 -1.78
C ALA A 16 -15.46 -0.36 -2.21
N VAL A 17 -14.39 0.02 -1.50
CA VAL A 17 -13.04 -0.49 -1.76
C VAL A 17 -12.97 -1.99 -1.43
N ALA A 18 -13.52 -2.43 -0.31
CA ALA A 18 -13.52 -3.85 0.06
C ALA A 18 -14.23 -4.71 -0.98
N HIS A 19 -15.41 -4.29 -1.44
CA HIS A 19 -16.11 -4.97 -2.53
C HIS A 19 -15.30 -5.00 -3.82
N ARG A 20 -14.67 -3.87 -4.18
CA ARG A 20 -13.86 -3.76 -5.40
C ARG A 20 -12.62 -4.66 -5.35
N ILE A 21 -11.95 -4.78 -4.20
CA ILE A 21 -10.82 -5.71 -4.02
C ILE A 21 -11.32 -7.15 -4.20
N SER A 22 -12.42 -7.54 -3.53
CA SER A 22 -13.00 -8.88 -3.66
C SER A 22 -13.30 -9.23 -5.13
N THR A 23 -13.94 -8.32 -5.88
CA THR A 23 -14.23 -8.52 -7.30
C THR A 23 -12.96 -8.63 -8.13
N ARG A 24 -11.98 -7.74 -7.91
CA ARG A 24 -10.72 -7.73 -8.66
C ARG A 24 -9.91 -9.00 -8.44
N VAL A 25 -9.86 -9.52 -7.21
CA VAL A 25 -9.18 -10.77 -6.89
C VAL A 25 -9.85 -11.94 -7.60
N ALA A 26 -11.18 -12.04 -7.55
CA ALA A 26 -11.91 -13.10 -8.24
C ALA A 26 -11.66 -13.06 -9.77
N GLU A 27 -11.72 -11.88 -10.38
CA GLU A 27 -11.42 -11.71 -11.80
C GLU A 27 -9.98 -12.14 -12.16
N LEU A 28 -8.99 -11.78 -11.33
CA LEU A 28 -7.60 -12.18 -11.55
C LEU A 28 -7.44 -13.71 -11.46
N GLN A 29 -8.10 -14.36 -10.50
CA GLN A 29 -8.06 -15.82 -10.34
C GLN A 29 -8.73 -16.57 -11.50
N GLU A 30 -9.77 -16.00 -12.11
CA GLU A 30 -10.43 -16.57 -13.28
C GLU A 30 -9.63 -16.38 -14.58
N THR A 31 -8.94 -15.25 -14.70
CA THR A 31 -8.31 -14.82 -15.96
C THR A 31 -6.83 -15.13 -16.06
N GLN A 32 -6.15 -15.34 -14.93
CA GLN A 32 -4.72 -15.61 -14.90
C GLN A 32 -4.42 -17.05 -14.48
N ALA A 33 -3.36 -17.62 -15.08
CA ALA A 33 -2.87 -18.96 -14.73
C ALA A 33 -2.04 -19.00 -13.43
N ARG A 34 -1.79 -17.84 -12.81
CA ARG A 34 -1.03 -17.67 -11.57
C ARG A 34 -1.89 -17.01 -10.52
N ARG A 35 -1.47 -17.12 -9.26
CA ARG A 35 -2.13 -16.44 -8.13
C ARG A 35 -2.01 -14.92 -8.29
N PRO A 36 -3.05 -14.15 -7.86
CA PRO A 36 -2.94 -12.71 -7.73
C PRO A 36 -1.87 -12.33 -6.72
N ARG A 37 -1.16 -11.24 -6.99
CA ARG A 37 -0.12 -10.67 -6.13
C ARG A 37 -0.55 -9.28 -5.68
N LEU A 38 -0.86 -9.15 -4.40
CA LEU A 38 -1.41 -7.92 -3.81
C LEU A 38 -0.39 -7.28 -2.87
N VAL A 39 -0.14 -5.98 -3.06
CA VAL A 39 0.62 -5.16 -2.11
C VAL A 39 -0.35 -4.43 -1.19
N LEU A 40 -0.30 -4.77 0.09
CA LEU A 40 -1.08 -4.20 1.17
C LEU A 40 -0.42 -2.91 1.70
N THR A 41 -1.23 -2.12 2.40
CA THR A 41 -0.80 -0.88 3.07
C THR A 41 -1.28 -0.88 4.51
N GLY A 42 -0.52 -0.24 5.39
CA GLY A 42 -1.01 0.08 6.73
C GLY A 42 -2.01 1.24 6.74
N GLY A 43 -2.43 1.62 7.94
CA GLY A 43 -3.30 2.78 8.19
C GLY A 43 -4.73 2.39 8.53
N SER A 44 -5.43 3.27 9.25
CA SER A 44 -6.72 2.93 9.86
C SER A 44 -7.82 2.63 8.85
N VAL A 45 -7.86 3.34 7.71
CA VAL A 45 -8.83 3.05 6.64
C VAL A 45 -8.58 1.69 5.98
N ALA A 46 -7.32 1.26 5.86
CA ALA A 46 -6.97 -0.04 5.31
C ALA A 46 -7.45 -1.17 6.23
N GLY A 47 -7.26 -1.03 7.55
CA GLY A 47 -7.80 -1.98 8.53
C GLY A 47 -9.33 -2.13 8.44
N GLU A 48 -10.07 -1.04 8.28
CA GLU A 48 -11.53 -1.07 8.07
C GLU A 48 -11.90 -1.82 6.78
N ILE A 49 -11.19 -1.55 5.68
CA ILE A 49 -11.39 -2.23 4.39
C ILE A 49 -11.15 -3.74 4.52
N TYR A 50 -10.04 -4.13 5.15
CA TYR A 50 -9.67 -5.52 5.35
C TYR A 50 -10.73 -6.27 6.15
N GLY A 51 -11.26 -5.66 7.22
CA GLY A 51 -12.38 -6.20 7.98
C GLY A 51 -13.67 -6.39 7.18
N LEU A 52 -13.87 -5.62 6.11
CA LEU A 52 -15.06 -5.65 5.25
C LEU A 52 -14.90 -6.52 3.99
N LEU A 53 -13.73 -7.14 3.77
CA LEU A 53 -13.50 -8.03 2.63
C LEU A 53 -14.53 -9.18 2.61
N THR A 54 -15.03 -9.46 1.42
CA THR A 54 -16.03 -10.51 1.16
C THR A 54 -15.43 -11.66 0.36
N GLY A 55 -16.07 -12.83 0.38
CA GLY A 55 -15.59 -14.03 -0.30
C GLY A 55 -15.44 -15.20 0.66
N ASP A 56 -15.12 -16.38 0.12
CA ASP A 56 -14.80 -17.55 0.93
C ASP A 56 -13.31 -17.62 1.26
N ALA A 57 -12.93 -18.54 2.15
CA ALA A 57 -11.54 -18.71 2.56
C ALA A 57 -10.65 -19.07 1.36
N LEU A 58 -11.12 -19.92 0.46
CA LEU A 58 -10.33 -20.40 -0.69
C LEU A 58 -9.91 -19.24 -1.60
N THR A 59 -10.80 -18.26 -1.82
CA THR A 59 -10.48 -17.04 -2.55
C THR A 59 -9.22 -16.35 -1.98
N TRP A 60 -9.15 -16.18 -0.67
CA TRP A 60 -8.07 -15.41 -0.02
C TRP A 60 -6.82 -16.26 0.27
N GLN A 61 -6.94 -17.58 0.37
CA GLN A 61 -5.80 -18.50 0.49
C GLN A 61 -5.03 -18.64 -0.84
N GLU A 62 -5.67 -18.29 -1.96
CA GLU A 62 -5.12 -18.37 -3.31
C GLU A 62 -4.59 -17.02 -3.84
N VAL A 63 -4.03 -16.19 -2.95
CA VAL A 63 -3.42 -14.87 -3.23
C VAL A 63 -2.08 -14.78 -2.52
N ASP A 64 -1.07 -14.18 -3.16
CA ASP A 64 0.23 -13.86 -2.53
C ASP A 64 0.19 -12.38 -2.05
N TYR A 65 0.53 -12.13 -0.78
CA TYR A 65 0.43 -10.82 -0.12
C TYR A 65 1.80 -10.24 0.20
N TYR A 66 1.99 -8.98 -0.17
CA TYR A 66 3.19 -8.17 0.05
C TYR A 66 2.82 -6.86 0.76
N TRP A 67 3.80 -6.05 1.16
CA TRP A 67 3.59 -4.76 1.80
C TRP A 67 4.30 -3.64 1.03
N GLY A 68 3.67 -2.48 0.95
CA GLY A 68 4.27 -1.28 0.36
C GLY A 68 5.34 -0.66 1.25
N ASP A 69 5.13 -0.73 2.57
CA ASP A 69 6.10 -0.36 3.60
C ASP A 69 5.83 -1.14 4.88
N GLU A 70 6.81 -1.12 5.79
CA GLU A 70 6.68 -1.68 7.12
C GLU A 70 7.51 -0.90 8.13
N ARG A 71 7.01 -0.86 9.36
CA ARG A 71 7.71 -0.30 10.52
C ARG A 71 8.77 -1.31 10.92
N TYR A 72 10.04 -0.90 10.91
CA TYR A 72 11.15 -1.78 11.25
C TYR A 72 11.32 -1.84 12.77
N VAL A 73 10.38 -2.54 13.40
CA VAL A 73 10.27 -2.73 14.85
C VAL A 73 10.25 -4.23 15.18
N GLU A 74 10.27 -4.58 16.47
CA GLU A 74 10.16 -5.96 16.92
C GLU A 74 8.93 -6.68 16.32
N SER A 75 9.05 -7.98 16.09
CA SER A 75 8.01 -8.77 15.41
C SER A 75 6.66 -8.80 16.13
N SER A 76 6.64 -8.57 17.44
CA SER A 76 5.43 -8.51 18.27
C SER A 76 4.87 -7.09 18.45
N SER A 77 5.48 -6.07 17.86
CA SER A 77 5.05 -4.68 18.04
C SER A 77 3.71 -4.42 17.35
N SER A 78 2.79 -3.73 18.04
CA SER A 78 1.52 -3.29 17.46
C SER A 78 1.65 -2.29 16.30
N ASP A 79 2.84 -1.70 16.13
CA ASP A 79 3.14 -0.77 15.03
C ASP A 79 3.34 -1.48 13.67
N ARG A 80 3.43 -2.82 13.67
CA ARG A 80 3.59 -3.65 12.47
C ARG A 80 2.33 -3.61 11.60
N ASN A 81 2.49 -3.19 10.35
CA ASN A 81 1.45 -3.25 9.33
C ASN A 81 1.00 -4.71 9.09
N GLU A 82 1.93 -5.66 9.13
CA GLU A 82 1.61 -7.09 8.97
C GLU A 82 0.69 -7.62 10.06
N LEU A 83 0.96 -7.33 11.35
CA LEU A 83 0.08 -7.76 12.44
C LEU A 83 -1.33 -7.16 12.32
N GLN A 84 -1.42 -5.88 11.92
CA GLN A 84 -2.70 -5.21 11.69
C GLN A 84 -3.49 -5.89 10.56
N ALA A 85 -2.83 -6.30 9.48
CA ALA A 85 -3.48 -7.03 8.38
C ALA A 85 -3.91 -8.45 8.80
N ARG A 86 -3.12 -9.12 9.64
CA ARG A 86 -3.49 -10.43 10.22
C ARG A 86 -4.76 -10.35 11.04
N GLU A 87 -4.77 -9.44 12.00
CA GLU A 87 -5.93 -9.19 12.86
C GLU A 87 -7.18 -8.80 12.05
N ALA A 88 -6.99 -7.99 11.01
CA ALA A 88 -8.11 -7.48 10.22
C ALA A 88 -8.70 -8.52 9.24
N PHE A 89 -7.88 -9.38 8.61
CA PHE A 89 -8.42 -10.36 7.66
C PHE A 89 -7.59 -11.63 7.39
N LEU A 90 -6.25 -11.61 7.44
CA LEU A 90 -5.48 -12.79 7.01
C LEU A 90 -5.77 -14.00 7.89
N ASP A 91 -5.87 -13.79 9.21
CA ASP A 91 -6.17 -14.87 10.16
C ASP A 91 -7.62 -15.34 10.03
N ARG A 92 -8.56 -14.42 9.72
CA ARG A 92 -9.98 -14.75 9.50
C ARG A 92 -10.18 -15.72 8.35
N PHE A 93 -9.38 -15.62 7.29
CA PHE A 93 -9.45 -16.49 6.12
C PHE A 93 -8.43 -17.64 6.14
N GLU A 94 -7.68 -17.78 7.24
CA GLU A 94 -6.65 -18.82 7.40
C GLU A 94 -5.64 -18.82 6.24
N VAL A 95 -5.16 -17.63 5.86
CA VAL A 95 -4.18 -17.48 4.77
C VAL A 95 -2.90 -18.27 5.13
N PRO A 96 -2.39 -19.15 4.25
CA PRO A 96 -1.18 -19.91 4.52
C PRO A 96 0.05 -19.00 4.65
N GLU A 97 0.96 -19.34 5.56
CA GLU A 97 2.14 -18.50 5.85
C GLU A 97 3.05 -18.33 4.64
N GLU A 98 3.14 -19.33 3.75
CA GLU A 98 3.89 -19.25 2.50
C GLU A 98 3.31 -18.25 1.49
N ARG A 99 2.13 -17.69 1.76
CA ARG A 99 1.49 -16.63 0.96
C ARG A 99 1.69 -15.24 1.55
N ILE A 100 2.24 -15.16 2.75
CA ILE A 100 2.41 -13.91 3.49
C ILE A 100 3.88 -13.50 3.37
N HIS A 101 4.18 -12.67 2.38
CA HIS A 101 5.50 -12.11 2.13
C HIS A 101 5.65 -10.80 2.93
N ALA A 102 5.77 -10.93 4.25
CA ALA A 102 5.93 -9.81 5.17
C ALA A 102 7.34 -9.20 5.10
N MET A 103 7.44 -7.87 5.17
CA MET A 103 8.73 -7.23 5.36
C MET A 103 9.36 -7.64 6.70
N PRO A 104 10.69 -7.87 6.75
CA PRO A 104 11.36 -8.29 7.97
C PRO A 104 11.13 -7.36 9.17
N ALA A 105 10.95 -7.96 10.34
CA ALA A 105 11.00 -7.24 11.62
C ALA A 105 12.45 -6.89 12.01
N ALA A 106 12.59 -5.94 12.94
CA ALA A 106 13.87 -5.60 13.52
C ALA A 106 14.56 -6.81 14.17
N ALA A 107 15.90 -6.76 14.23
CA ALA A 107 16.77 -7.80 14.79
C ALA A 107 16.78 -9.16 14.06
N ARG A 108 16.03 -9.33 12.96
CA ARG A 108 16.11 -10.55 12.12
C ARG A 108 17.36 -10.60 11.23
N TYR A 109 17.85 -9.44 10.80
CA TYR A 109 19.04 -9.27 9.94
C TYR A 109 20.09 -8.42 10.66
N ALA A 110 21.34 -8.44 10.19
CA ALA A 110 22.41 -7.67 10.83
C ALA A 110 22.26 -6.17 10.60
N SER A 111 21.59 -5.75 9.52
CA SER A 111 21.22 -4.36 9.25
C SER A 111 19.85 -4.23 8.56
N LYS A 112 19.34 -2.99 8.47
CA LYS A 112 18.11 -2.70 7.71
C LYS A 112 18.30 -2.84 6.22
N GLU A 113 19.50 -2.56 5.73
CA GLU A 113 19.86 -2.72 4.32
C GLU A 113 19.79 -4.20 3.93
N GLU A 114 20.34 -5.10 4.76
CA GLU A 114 20.20 -6.55 4.54
C GLU A 114 18.73 -7.01 4.59
N ALA A 115 17.93 -6.43 5.49
CA ALA A 115 16.50 -6.70 5.53
C ALA A 115 15.78 -6.22 4.26
N ALA A 116 16.12 -5.03 3.75
CA ALA A 116 15.61 -4.48 2.50
C ALA A 116 15.99 -5.35 1.31
N GLU A 117 17.26 -5.76 1.20
CA GLU A 117 17.77 -6.66 0.16
C GLU A 117 17.09 -8.03 0.21
N SER A 118 16.89 -8.59 1.40
CA SER A 118 16.18 -9.85 1.54
C SER A 118 14.72 -9.75 1.11
N TYR A 119 14.06 -8.62 1.37
CA TYR A 119 12.69 -8.42 0.90
C TYR A 119 12.65 -8.24 -0.62
N ALA A 120 13.58 -7.45 -1.16
CA ALA A 120 13.71 -7.23 -2.60
C ALA A 120 13.91 -8.55 -3.38
N ALA A 121 14.68 -9.48 -2.82
CA ALA A 121 14.91 -10.80 -3.43
C ALA A 121 13.67 -11.71 -3.45
N ASP A 122 12.67 -11.43 -2.61
CA ASP A 122 11.41 -12.18 -2.53
C ASP A 122 10.28 -11.54 -3.37
N LEU A 123 10.52 -10.34 -3.93
CA LEU A 123 9.53 -9.66 -4.75
C LEU A 123 9.36 -10.34 -6.12
N PRO A 124 8.12 -10.40 -6.63
CA PRO A 124 7.86 -10.85 -7.99
C PRO A 124 8.26 -9.77 -9.01
N ASP A 125 8.45 -10.13 -10.27
CA ASP A 125 8.73 -9.15 -11.34
C ASP A 125 7.63 -8.08 -11.47
N GLU A 126 6.37 -8.45 -11.21
CA GLU A 126 5.20 -7.58 -11.33
C GLU A 126 4.10 -7.97 -10.33
N PHE A 127 3.41 -6.96 -9.80
CA PHE A 127 2.22 -7.06 -8.94
C PHE A 127 0.93 -6.88 -9.76
N ASP A 128 -0.18 -7.45 -9.28
CA ASP A 128 -1.48 -7.21 -9.93
C ASP A 128 -2.19 -5.98 -9.37
N LEU A 129 -2.06 -5.77 -8.06
CA LEU A 129 -2.71 -4.66 -7.36
C LEU A 129 -1.84 -4.14 -6.23
N VAL A 130 -1.57 -2.84 -6.26
CA VAL A 130 -0.93 -2.11 -5.16
C VAL A 130 -1.95 -1.20 -4.50
N LEU A 131 -2.11 -1.32 -3.18
CA LEU A 131 -2.90 -0.40 -2.36
C LEU A 131 -1.95 0.60 -1.68
N LEU A 132 -2.30 1.89 -1.71
CA LEU A 132 -1.55 2.94 -1.02
C LEU A 132 -2.48 3.88 -0.27
N GLY A 133 -2.11 4.23 0.96
CA GLY A 133 -2.60 5.43 1.62
C GLY A 133 -1.80 6.67 1.19
N VAL A 134 -2.29 7.85 1.58
CA VAL A 134 -1.57 9.13 1.41
C VAL A 134 -1.49 9.85 2.76
N GLY A 135 -0.31 10.37 3.10
CA GLY A 135 -0.14 11.24 4.25
C GLY A 135 -0.63 12.66 4.01
N PRO A 136 -0.85 13.46 5.08
CA PRO A 136 -1.18 14.88 4.93
C PRO A 136 -0.07 15.69 4.24
N ASP A 137 1.16 15.19 4.29
CA ASP A 137 2.38 15.67 3.63
C ASP A 137 2.58 15.07 2.23
N GLY A 138 1.66 14.24 1.72
CA GLY A 138 1.78 13.64 0.40
C GLY A 138 2.71 12.42 0.31
N HIS A 139 3.30 11.97 1.43
CA HIS A 139 4.05 10.71 1.43
C HIS A 139 3.13 9.52 1.11
N ILE A 140 3.74 8.49 0.52
CA ILE A 140 3.15 7.18 0.25
C ILE A 140 4.12 6.13 0.77
N ALA A 141 3.63 4.94 1.14
CA ALA A 141 4.49 3.92 1.74
C ALA A 141 5.34 4.57 2.86
N SER A 142 6.66 4.49 2.77
CA SER A 142 7.59 5.30 3.57
C SER A 142 8.51 6.18 2.73
N LEU A 143 7.99 6.68 1.61
CA LEU A 143 8.63 7.66 0.72
C LEU A 143 8.15 9.07 1.07
N PHE A 144 8.96 9.81 1.83
CA PHE A 144 8.61 11.13 2.38
C PHE A 144 9.12 12.29 1.51
N PRO A 145 8.44 13.45 1.50
CA PRO A 145 8.92 14.66 0.82
C PRO A 145 10.33 15.05 1.28
N GLY A 146 11.20 15.40 0.33
CA GLY A 146 12.59 15.82 0.60
C GLY A 146 13.57 14.72 1.02
N PHE A 147 13.13 13.45 1.07
CA PHE A 147 13.99 12.32 1.45
C PHE A 147 14.73 11.75 0.23
N GLU A 148 15.96 11.27 0.43
CA GLU A 148 16.81 10.74 -0.65
C GLU A 148 16.23 9.49 -1.32
N GLN A 149 15.39 8.74 -0.60
CA GLN A 149 14.71 7.55 -1.07
C GLN A 149 13.83 7.81 -2.31
N LEU A 150 13.36 9.06 -2.51
CA LEU A 150 12.60 9.45 -3.69
C LEU A 150 13.42 9.37 -5.00
N ALA A 151 14.75 9.50 -4.91
CA ALA A 151 15.67 9.48 -6.05
C ALA A 151 16.22 8.08 -6.36
N VAL A 152 15.85 7.06 -5.60
CA VAL A 152 16.34 5.69 -5.78
C VAL A 152 15.62 5.01 -6.95
N LEU A 153 16.38 4.66 -7.98
CA LEU A 153 15.87 4.04 -9.22
C LEU A 153 16.46 2.65 -9.50
N ASP A 154 17.48 2.25 -8.76
CA ASP A 154 18.28 1.04 -8.97
C ASP A 154 17.99 -0.10 -7.97
N ARG A 155 17.06 0.15 -7.04
CA ARG A 155 16.66 -0.78 -5.99
C ARG A 155 15.14 -0.77 -5.83
N ASP A 156 14.60 -1.92 -5.44
CA ASP A 156 13.17 -2.10 -5.22
C ASP A 156 12.72 -1.75 -3.81
N VAL A 157 13.61 -1.92 -2.83
CA VAL A 157 13.34 -1.72 -1.41
C VAL A 157 14.44 -0.86 -0.82
N VAL A 158 14.06 0.08 0.04
CA VAL A 158 14.97 0.99 0.75
C VAL A 158 14.69 0.99 2.24
N ALA A 159 15.76 1.18 3.02
CA ALA A 159 15.66 1.52 4.43
C ALA A 159 15.41 3.03 4.60
N VAL A 160 14.67 3.36 5.65
CA VAL A 160 14.43 4.73 6.13
C VAL A 160 14.82 4.76 7.60
N ASP A 161 15.67 5.71 7.99
CA ASP A 161 16.21 5.82 9.35
C ASP A 161 15.47 6.87 10.20
N ASP A 162 14.97 7.90 9.55
CA ASP A 162 14.58 9.16 10.18
C ASP A 162 13.19 9.62 9.73
N SER A 163 12.26 8.68 9.53
CA SER A 163 10.87 9.00 9.20
C SER A 163 10.35 10.12 10.12
N PRO A 164 9.75 11.19 9.56
CA PRO A 164 9.24 12.31 10.36
C PRO A 164 8.02 11.92 11.21
N LYS A 165 7.55 10.67 11.09
CA LYS A 165 6.45 10.08 11.83
C LYS A 165 6.93 8.84 12.58
N PRO A 166 6.55 8.66 13.86
CA PRO A 166 6.94 7.47 14.60
C PRO A 166 6.30 6.20 14.02
N PRO A 167 6.95 5.03 14.18
CA PRO A 167 8.37 4.88 14.51
C PRO A 167 9.29 5.36 13.35
N PRO A 168 10.52 5.82 13.66
CA PRO A 168 11.39 6.46 12.68
C PRO A 168 12.00 5.49 11.66
N GLU A 169 12.24 4.24 12.07
CA GLU A 169 12.88 3.23 11.23
C GLU A 169 11.85 2.43 10.44
N ARG A 170 12.03 2.37 9.12
CA ARG A 170 11.08 1.72 8.19
C ARG A 170 11.80 1.04 7.03
N LEU A 171 11.09 0.10 6.42
CA LEU A 171 11.40 -0.43 5.10
C LEU A 171 10.30 0.05 4.14
N SER A 172 10.66 0.41 2.91
CA SER A 172 9.71 0.90 1.90
C SER A 172 10.02 0.30 0.55
N LEU A 173 8.99 -0.03 -0.21
CA LEU A 173 9.11 -0.14 -1.66
C LEU A 173 9.46 1.25 -2.24
N THR A 174 10.29 1.25 -3.28
CA THR A 174 10.63 2.44 -4.07
C THR A 174 9.59 2.68 -5.15
N PHE A 175 9.68 3.83 -5.85
CA PHE A 175 8.89 4.04 -7.06
C PHE A 175 9.16 3.01 -8.15
N ALA A 176 10.38 2.46 -8.23
CA ALA A 176 10.72 1.43 -9.20
C ALA A 176 9.89 0.15 -8.97
N ALA A 177 9.72 -0.27 -7.71
CA ALA A 177 8.89 -1.41 -7.36
C ALA A 177 7.39 -1.09 -7.41
N LEU A 178 6.95 0.04 -6.83
CA LEU A 178 5.53 0.42 -6.77
C LEU A 178 4.90 0.59 -8.15
N ASN A 179 5.69 1.02 -9.14
CA ASN A 179 5.20 1.25 -10.51
C ASN A 179 5.23 -0.01 -11.40
N ARG A 180 5.78 -1.13 -10.91
CA ARG A 180 5.71 -2.46 -11.54
C ARG A 180 4.42 -3.18 -11.12
N THR A 181 3.29 -2.53 -11.34
CA THR A 181 1.98 -3.05 -10.97
C THR A 181 0.97 -2.81 -12.08
N THR A 182 0.13 -3.79 -12.39
CA THR A 182 -0.96 -3.64 -13.34
C THR A 182 -1.91 -2.51 -12.91
N ALA A 183 -2.33 -2.54 -11.64
CA ALA A 183 -3.20 -1.53 -11.04
C ALA A 183 -2.62 -0.98 -9.74
N LEU A 184 -2.78 0.33 -9.54
CA LEU A 184 -2.44 1.01 -8.30
C LEU A 184 -3.63 1.81 -7.80
N TRP A 185 -4.08 1.53 -6.58
CA TRP A 185 -5.22 2.20 -5.97
C TRP A 185 -4.77 3.01 -4.75
N PHE A 186 -4.97 4.32 -4.84
CA PHE A 186 -4.92 5.20 -3.68
C PHE A 186 -6.26 5.12 -2.94
N VAL A 187 -6.20 4.89 -1.63
CA VAL A 187 -7.38 4.85 -0.76
C VAL A 187 -7.19 5.90 0.32
N VAL A 188 -7.96 6.98 0.24
CA VAL A 188 -7.72 8.17 1.06
C VAL A 188 -9.02 8.70 1.65
N ALA A 189 -9.04 8.87 2.96
CA ALA A 189 -10.15 9.45 3.70
C ALA A 189 -9.65 10.56 4.65
N GLY A 190 -10.45 11.60 4.82
CA GLY A 190 -10.22 12.68 5.78
C GLY A 190 -9.71 13.98 5.18
N GLU A 191 -10.16 15.09 5.77
CA GLU A 191 -9.84 16.47 5.34
C GLU A 191 -8.33 16.77 5.37
N ASP A 192 -7.58 16.19 6.33
CA ASP A 192 -6.15 16.41 6.50
C ASP A 192 -5.33 15.98 5.27
N LYS A 193 -5.92 15.16 4.39
CA LYS A 193 -5.29 14.65 3.15
C LYS A 193 -5.60 15.50 1.93
N ALA A 194 -6.63 16.35 2.00
CA ALA A 194 -7.21 16.96 0.80
C ALA A 194 -6.21 17.81 0.01
N GLN A 195 -5.34 18.54 0.71
CA GLN A 195 -4.30 19.34 0.07
C GLN A 195 -3.29 18.45 -0.68
N ALA A 196 -2.83 17.37 -0.06
CA ALA A 196 -1.88 16.44 -0.68
C ALA A 196 -2.49 15.72 -1.89
N VAL A 197 -3.75 15.28 -1.78
CA VAL A 197 -4.49 14.64 -2.88
C VAL A 197 -4.60 15.59 -4.09
N ALA A 198 -5.04 16.83 -3.86
CA ALA A 198 -5.17 17.82 -4.93
C ALA A 198 -3.81 18.14 -5.57
N ALA A 199 -2.76 18.28 -4.77
CA ALA A 199 -1.42 18.55 -5.28
C ALA A 199 -0.85 17.36 -6.09
N ALA A 200 -1.09 16.12 -5.66
CA ALA A 200 -0.68 14.92 -6.37
C ALA A 200 -1.37 14.81 -7.73
N LEU A 201 -2.70 14.97 -7.75
CA LEU A 201 -3.50 14.91 -8.98
C LEU A 201 -3.22 16.08 -9.94
N ALA A 202 -2.74 17.21 -9.43
CA ALA A 202 -2.26 18.33 -10.23
C ALA A 202 -0.86 18.10 -10.84
N GLY A 203 -0.19 16.99 -10.50
CA GLY A 203 1.14 16.66 -11.00
C GLY A 203 2.27 17.45 -10.33
N SER A 204 2.13 17.73 -9.04
CA SER A 204 3.22 18.36 -8.27
C SER A 204 4.49 17.50 -8.29
N PRO A 205 5.69 18.10 -8.15
CA PRO A 205 6.95 17.35 -8.10
C PRO A 205 6.95 16.28 -6.99
N VAL A 206 7.55 15.12 -7.26
CA VAL A 206 7.55 14.00 -6.31
C VAL A 206 8.34 14.30 -5.04
N GLU A 207 9.30 15.22 -5.14
CA GLU A 207 10.11 15.75 -4.03
C GLU A 207 9.25 16.52 -3.01
N GLU A 208 8.14 17.10 -3.47
CA GLU A 208 7.18 17.84 -2.64
C GLU A 208 5.98 16.96 -2.28
N VAL A 209 5.50 16.15 -3.23
CA VAL A 209 4.31 15.30 -3.08
C VAL A 209 4.59 13.92 -3.68
N PRO A 210 5.21 12.99 -2.91
CA PRO A 210 5.57 11.66 -3.38
C PRO A 210 4.41 10.87 -4.03
N ALA A 211 3.17 11.08 -3.57
CA ALA A 211 1.98 10.46 -4.17
C ALA A 211 1.79 10.76 -5.66
N ALA A 212 2.37 11.84 -6.20
CA ALA A 212 2.35 12.13 -7.63
C ALA A 212 3.21 11.14 -8.47
N GLY A 213 4.14 10.43 -7.83
CA GLY A 213 5.12 9.57 -8.49
C GLY A 213 4.69 8.12 -8.67
N ALA A 214 3.70 7.65 -7.90
CA ALA A 214 3.23 6.28 -7.95
C ALA A 214 2.04 6.11 -8.91
N ARG A 215 2.13 5.10 -9.77
CA ARG A 215 1.22 4.85 -10.88
C ARG A 215 1.27 3.39 -11.33
N GLY A 216 0.11 2.80 -11.58
CA GLY A 216 0.00 1.50 -12.22
C GLY A 216 0.18 1.58 -13.74
N ILE A 217 0.59 0.46 -14.34
CA ILE A 217 0.85 0.29 -15.77
C ILE A 217 -0.44 0.53 -16.58
N GLU A 218 -1.54 -0.09 -16.14
CA GLU A 218 -2.84 0.02 -16.81
C GLU A 218 -3.76 1.01 -16.09
N GLU A 219 -3.81 0.92 -14.76
CA GLU A 219 -4.77 1.64 -13.93
C GLU A 219 -4.09 2.36 -12.76
N THR A 220 -4.43 3.64 -12.58
CA THR A 220 -4.16 4.39 -11.35
C THR A 220 -5.47 4.99 -10.87
N LEU A 221 -6.03 4.45 -9.79
CA LEU A 221 -7.36 4.81 -9.31
C LEU A 221 -7.24 5.50 -7.95
N TRP A 222 -7.83 6.68 -7.82
CA TRP A 222 -7.97 7.40 -6.55
C TRP A 222 -9.37 7.20 -6.00
N LEU A 223 -9.49 6.46 -4.90
CA LEU A 223 -10.71 6.22 -4.14
C LEU A 223 -10.68 7.15 -2.93
N LEU A 224 -11.52 8.18 -2.95
CA LEU A 224 -11.54 9.27 -1.99
C LEU A 224 -12.87 9.31 -1.25
N ASP A 225 -12.89 9.72 0.01
CA ASP A 225 -14.11 10.29 0.60
C ASP A 225 -14.29 11.76 0.20
N THR A 226 -15.46 12.33 0.49
CA THR A 226 -15.77 13.74 0.18
C THR A 226 -14.77 14.71 0.82
N GLU A 227 -14.27 14.41 2.02
CA GLU A 227 -13.33 15.28 2.73
C GLU A 227 -11.95 15.31 2.05
N ALA A 228 -11.40 14.13 1.71
CA ALA A 228 -10.13 14.01 0.98
C ALA A 228 -10.22 14.59 -0.44
N ALA A 229 -11.41 14.62 -1.04
CA ALA A 229 -11.67 15.27 -2.32
C ALA A 229 -11.92 16.79 -2.21
N GLY A 230 -11.98 17.35 -1.00
CA GLY A 230 -12.48 18.71 -0.75
C GLY A 230 -11.69 19.86 -1.40
N ARG A 231 -10.49 19.59 -1.94
CA ARG A 231 -9.63 20.54 -2.65
C ARG A 231 -9.55 20.31 -4.16
N LEU A 232 -10.26 19.31 -4.70
CA LEU A 232 -10.30 19.06 -6.14
C LEU A 232 -11.14 20.12 -6.88
N PRO A 233 -10.79 20.44 -8.13
CA PRO A 233 -11.64 21.30 -8.97
C PRO A 233 -13.00 20.64 -9.18
N ARG A 234 -14.05 21.47 -9.17
CA ARG A 234 -15.44 21.06 -9.42
C ARG A 234 -15.76 20.97 -10.90
#